data_AF-A0A523AUY2-F1
#
_entry.id   AF-A0A523AUY2-F1
#
_cell.length_a   1.000
_cell.length_b   1.000
_cell.length_c   1.000
_cell.angle_alpha   90.00
_cell.angle_beta   90.00
_cell.angle_gamma   90.00
#
_symmetry.space_group_name_H-M   'P 1'
#
loop_
_entity.id
_entity.type
_entity.pdbx_description
1 polymer ?
#
loop_
_entity_poly.entity_id
_entity_poly.type
_entity_poly.pdbx_seq_one_letter_code
_entity_poly.pdbx_strand_id
1 'polypeptide(L)'
;MKAETKRKETVDLYDDLGNCLATDIPLKALSPLYNPYMREVLDLFKRVAIIDLGKLETLMKKGMAGWETAVGQDENKMPWYGRDLPLVDKAKEITERIRDKIERYGDGEPLVEGVGRYIIVKVPRRMMEISASRDPALTWTAVALCQAVAETFNMTPETDPDGCNMLKGAVFGRYPQSPEFPPGGPVSTFLKQSNTVDGLGSGFKAIMVNHLVALCNKRTMDGVALATILEQAAQWEMGNALGWFERYQLLGSAY
;
A
#
# COMPACT_ATOMS: atom_id res chain seq x y z
N MET A 1 -37.18 26.32 21.00
CA MET A 1 -37.45 25.54 19.77
C MET A 1 -37.49 24.07 20.14
N LYS A 2 -38.65 23.43 19.95
CA LYS A 2 -38.87 22.02 20.27
C LYS A 2 -37.91 21.17 19.42
N ALA A 3 -37.29 20.18 20.06
CA ALA A 3 -36.58 19.12 19.38
C ALA A 3 -37.58 18.35 18.50
N GLU A 4 -37.73 18.77 17.25
CA GLU A 4 -38.31 17.92 16.23
C GLU A 4 -37.48 16.64 16.21
N THR A 5 -38.17 15.53 16.46
CA THR A 5 -37.71 14.16 16.33
C THR A 5 -36.92 14.04 15.04
N LYS A 6 -35.57 14.05 15.14
CA LYS A 6 -34.65 13.86 14.02
C LYS A 6 -35.00 12.50 13.41
N ARG A 7 -35.80 12.49 12.33
CA ARG A 7 -36.16 11.26 11.63
C ARG A 7 -34.85 10.56 11.32
N LYS A 8 -34.67 9.32 11.80
CA LYS A 8 -33.46 8.56 11.54
C LYS A 8 -33.37 8.42 10.04
N GLU A 9 -32.41 9.10 9.42
CA GLU A 9 -32.19 8.98 7.99
C GLU A 9 -31.72 7.56 7.70
N THR A 10 -32.49 6.87 6.88
CA THR A 10 -32.23 5.50 6.45
C THR A 10 -32.07 5.45 4.94
N VAL A 11 -31.39 4.41 4.48
CA VAL A 11 -31.19 4.09 3.07
C VAL A 11 -31.40 2.60 2.87
N ASP A 12 -31.82 2.24 1.66
CA ASP A 12 -31.87 0.84 1.22
C ASP A 12 -30.60 0.53 0.44
N LEU A 13 -30.00 -0.63 0.68
CA LEU A 13 -28.78 -1.08 0.03
C LEU A 13 -29.11 -2.02 -1.12
N TYR A 14 -28.43 -1.82 -2.24
CA TYR A 14 -28.60 -2.61 -3.45
C TYR A 14 -27.26 -3.23 -3.87
N ASP A 15 -27.32 -4.38 -4.55
CA ASP A 15 -26.17 -4.96 -5.22
C ASP A 15 -25.88 -4.27 -6.56
N ASP A 16 -24.83 -4.71 -7.26
CA ASP A 16 -24.44 -4.14 -8.57
C ASP A 16 -25.38 -4.51 -9.72
N LEU A 17 -26.37 -5.37 -9.47
CA LEU A 17 -27.44 -5.74 -10.40
C LEU A 17 -28.75 -5.02 -10.09
N GLY A 18 -28.81 -4.22 -9.03
CA GLY A 18 -30.00 -3.49 -8.60
C GLY A 18 -30.98 -4.32 -7.78
N ASN A 19 -30.56 -5.45 -7.20
CA ASN A 19 -31.38 -6.20 -6.24
C ASN A 19 -31.25 -5.59 -4.85
N CYS A 20 -32.36 -5.44 -4.15
CA CYS A 20 -32.36 -4.94 -2.77
C CYS A 20 -31.76 -5.99 -1.83
N LEU A 21 -30.68 -5.62 -1.13
CA LEU A 21 -29.98 -6.45 -0.16
C LEU A 21 -30.49 -6.23 1.27
N ALA A 22 -30.78 -4.97 1.61
CA ALA A 22 -31.26 -4.59 2.93
C ALA A 22 -32.02 -3.27 2.87
N THR A 23 -33.05 -3.14 3.71
CA THR A 23 -33.87 -1.91 3.79
C THR A 23 -33.69 -1.23 5.15
N ASP A 24 -34.03 0.05 5.22
CA ASP A 24 -34.05 0.84 6.45
C ASP A 24 -32.69 0.89 7.20
N ILE A 25 -31.58 0.84 6.47
CA ILE A 25 -30.24 0.90 7.06
C ILE A 25 -29.95 2.33 7.54
N PRO A 26 -29.57 2.54 8.82
CA PRO A 26 -29.21 3.86 9.31
C PRO A 26 -28.04 4.44 8.52
N LEU A 27 -28.17 5.69 8.05
CA LEU A 27 -27.13 6.35 7.23
C LEU A 27 -25.73 6.32 7.89
N LYS A 28 -25.68 6.41 9.23
CA LYS A 28 -24.42 6.33 9.99
C LYS A 28 -23.68 5.00 9.83
N ALA A 29 -24.37 3.92 9.47
CA ALA A 29 -23.75 2.62 9.22
C ALA A 29 -22.85 2.64 7.97
N LEU A 30 -22.98 3.64 7.09
CA LEU A 30 -22.11 3.87 5.93
C LEU A 30 -20.92 4.80 6.24
N SER A 31 -20.75 5.22 7.49
CA SER A 31 -19.58 5.99 7.90
C SER A 31 -18.33 5.10 8.01
N PRO A 32 -17.17 5.51 7.48
CA PRO A 32 -15.89 4.84 7.72
C PRO A 32 -15.53 4.67 9.21
N LEU A 33 -16.08 5.50 10.11
CA LEU A 33 -15.84 5.36 11.55
C LEU A 33 -16.55 4.15 12.16
N TYR A 34 -17.76 3.83 11.66
CA TYR A 34 -18.64 2.83 12.25
C TYR A 34 -18.70 1.53 11.43
N ASN A 35 -18.45 1.60 10.12
CA ASN A 35 -18.53 0.45 9.23
C ASN A 35 -17.26 -0.44 9.38
N PRO A 36 -17.40 -1.69 9.84
CA PRO A 36 -16.26 -2.58 10.06
C PRO A 36 -15.55 -2.97 8.75
N TYR A 37 -16.30 -3.13 7.65
CA TYR A 37 -15.73 -3.49 6.35
C TYR A 37 -14.90 -2.36 5.77
N MET A 38 -15.40 -1.12 5.83
CA MET A 38 -14.61 0.04 5.39
C MET A 38 -13.32 0.16 6.21
N ARG A 39 -13.39 -0.06 7.53
CA ARG A 39 -12.21 -0.05 8.39
C ARG A 39 -11.18 -1.10 7.95
N GLU A 40 -11.62 -2.30 7.61
CA GLU A 40 -10.74 -3.37 7.14
C GLU A 40 -10.08 -3.04 5.79
N VAL A 41 -10.85 -2.49 4.84
CA VAL A 41 -10.30 -2.01 3.55
C VAL A 41 -9.24 -0.94 3.79
N LEU A 42 -9.55 0.07 4.61
CA LEU A 42 -8.61 1.16 4.90
C LEU A 42 -7.34 0.68 5.62
N ASP A 43 -7.49 -0.25 6.56
CA ASP A 43 -6.36 -0.92 7.22
C ASP A 43 -5.47 -1.65 6.21
N LEU A 44 -6.07 -2.40 5.27
CA LEU A 44 -5.35 -3.12 4.23
C LEU A 44 -4.53 -2.16 3.35
N PHE A 45 -5.15 -1.08 2.85
CA PHE A 45 -4.45 -0.08 2.03
C PHE A 45 -3.29 0.61 2.76
N LYS A 46 -3.40 0.77 4.09
CA LYS A 46 -2.34 1.35 4.92
C LYS A 46 -1.13 0.43 5.11
N ARG A 47 -1.33 -0.88 5.14
CA ARG A 47 -0.30 -1.84 5.57
C ARG A 47 0.23 -2.75 4.46
N VAL A 48 -0.40 -2.75 3.28
CA VAL A 48 0.02 -3.57 2.14
C VAL A 48 1.15 -2.91 1.36
N ALA A 49 2.17 -3.70 1.10
CA ALA A 49 3.21 -3.44 0.11
C ALA A 49 3.35 -4.64 -0.84
N ILE A 50 3.76 -4.36 -2.07
CA ILE A 50 3.96 -5.33 -3.13
C ILE A 50 5.41 -5.27 -3.57
N ILE A 51 6.04 -6.43 -3.62
CA ILE A 51 7.40 -6.64 -4.14
C ILE A 51 7.31 -7.25 -5.53
N ASP A 52 8.04 -6.70 -6.50
CA ASP A 52 8.26 -7.28 -7.83
C ASP A 52 9.72 -7.78 -7.93
N LEU A 53 9.90 -9.10 -7.81
CA LEU A 53 11.23 -9.71 -7.89
C LEU A 53 11.82 -9.64 -9.30
N GLY A 54 10.98 -9.67 -10.35
CA GLY A 54 11.45 -9.57 -11.73
C GLY A 54 11.99 -8.16 -12.05
N LYS A 55 11.36 -7.14 -11.48
CA LYS A 55 11.88 -5.77 -11.52
C LYS A 55 13.20 -5.68 -10.78
N LEU A 56 13.30 -6.18 -9.54
CA LEU A 56 14.56 -6.16 -8.78
C LEU A 56 15.68 -6.91 -9.51
N GLU A 57 15.39 -8.07 -10.09
CA GLU A 57 16.35 -8.86 -10.86
C GLU A 57 16.90 -8.07 -12.06
N THR A 58 16.02 -7.37 -12.79
CA THR A 58 16.43 -6.50 -13.89
C THR A 58 17.31 -5.34 -13.41
N LEU A 59 16.96 -4.71 -12.28
CA LEU A 59 17.71 -3.59 -11.72
C LEU A 59 19.10 -4.03 -11.26
N MET A 60 19.18 -5.16 -10.54
CA MET A 60 20.43 -5.75 -10.08
C MET A 60 21.32 -6.15 -11.24
N LYS A 61 20.78 -6.84 -12.26
CA LYS A 61 21.55 -7.29 -13.42
C LYS A 61 22.16 -6.13 -14.19
N LYS A 62 21.42 -5.03 -14.35
CA LYS A 62 21.86 -3.85 -15.13
C LYS A 62 22.61 -2.81 -14.30
N GLY A 63 22.75 -3.00 -12.99
CA GLY A 63 23.32 -1.99 -12.09
C GLY A 63 22.49 -0.71 -12.04
N MET A 64 21.17 -0.78 -12.18
CA MET A 64 20.27 0.39 -12.15
C MET A 64 19.93 0.76 -10.70
N ALA A 65 20.47 1.87 -10.21
CA ALA A 65 20.23 2.39 -8.86
C ALA A 65 20.32 3.92 -8.84
N GLY A 66 19.77 4.54 -7.79
CA GLY A 66 19.96 5.97 -7.54
C GLY A 66 19.23 6.91 -8.52
N TRP A 67 18.12 6.48 -9.11
CA TRP A 67 17.27 7.36 -9.91
C TRP A 67 16.30 8.17 -9.04
N GLU A 68 15.76 9.26 -9.61
CA GLU A 68 14.74 10.09 -8.96
C GLU A 68 13.41 10.05 -9.70
N THR A 69 13.45 9.82 -11.02
CA THR A 69 12.27 9.78 -11.88
C THR A 69 12.17 8.45 -12.60
N ALA A 70 10.96 8.07 -13.03
CA ALA A 70 10.76 6.85 -13.80
C ALA A 70 11.58 6.84 -15.11
N VAL A 71 11.78 8.00 -15.73
CA VAL A 71 12.61 8.15 -16.94
C VAL A 71 14.09 7.98 -16.62
N GLY A 72 14.57 8.62 -15.54
CA GLY A 72 15.97 8.54 -15.12
C GLY A 72 16.40 7.15 -14.63
N GLN A 73 15.46 6.23 -14.38
CA GLN A 73 15.77 4.85 -14.01
C GLN A 73 16.56 4.11 -15.10
N ASP A 74 16.28 4.40 -16.37
CA ASP A 74 17.00 3.79 -17.50
C ASP A 74 18.30 4.53 -17.84
N GLU A 75 18.56 5.68 -17.23
CA GLU A 75 19.76 6.50 -17.45
C GLU A 75 20.82 6.27 -16.37
N ASN A 76 20.41 6.17 -15.10
CA ASN A 76 21.31 6.00 -13.97
C ASN A 76 21.70 4.53 -13.78
N LYS A 77 22.90 4.17 -14.28
CA LYS A 77 23.45 2.81 -14.20
C LYS A 77 24.89 2.81 -13.75
N MET A 78 25.23 1.80 -12.96
CA MET A 78 26.58 1.44 -12.57
C MET A 78 26.81 -0.03 -12.91
N PRO A 79 26.96 -0.39 -14.20
CA PRO A 79 26.92 -1.79 -14.64
C PRO A 79 27.97 -2.69 -13.97
N TRP A 80 29.11 -2.14 -13.59
CA TRP A 80 30.18 -2.84 -12.86
C TRP A 80 29.79 -3.33 -11.47
N TYR A 81 28.77 -2.72 -10.85
CA TYR A 81 28.21 -3.18 -9.56
C TYR A 81 27.01 -4.12 -9.74
N GLY A 82 26.63 -4.43 -10.98
CA GLY A 82 25.51 -5.32 -11.27
C GLY A 82 25.76 -6.77 -10.80
N ARG A 83 24.68 -7.47 -10.48
CA ARG A 83 24.67 -8.90 -10.12
C ARG A 83 23.55 -9.61 -10.87
N ASP A 84 23.90 -10.68 -11.59
CA ASP A 84 22.92 -11.53 -12.26
C ASP A 84 22.41 -12.57 -11.25
N LEU A 85 21.33 -12.24 -10.56
CA LEU A 85 20.76 -13.05 -9.49
C LEU A 85 19.43 -13.62 -9.97
N PRO A 86 19.21 -14.95 -9.96
CA PRO A 86 17.94 -15.55 -10.36
C PRO A 86 16.90 -15.40 -9.23
N LEU A 87 16.43 -14.17 -8.98
CA LEU A 87 15.52 -13.84 -7.88
C LEU A 87 14.15 -14.47 -8.08
N VAL A 88 13.64 -14.50 -9.32
CA VAL A 88 12.34 -15.10 -9.62
C VAL A 88 12.37 -16.62 -9.39
N ASP A 89 13.46 -17.30 -9.76
CA ASP A 89 13.62 -18.73 -9.50
C ASP A 89 13.70 -19.05 -8.01
N LYS A 90 14.24 -18.10 -7.24
CA LYS A 90 14.36 -18.16 -5.77
C LYS A 90 13.18 -17.52 -5.02
N ALA A 91 12.09 -17.17 -5.72
CA ALA A 91 10.97 -16.44 -5.13
C ALA A 91 10.38 -17.12 -3.88
N LYS A 92 10.26 -18.46 -3.87
CA LYS A 92 9.76 -19.22 -2.71
C LYS A 92 10.68 -19.07 -1.49
N GLU A 93 12.00 -19.20 -1.69
CA GLU A 93 12.99 -19.07 -0.61
C GLU A 93 13.00 -17.64 -0.05
N ILE A 94 12.97 -16.63 -0.92
CA ILE A 94 12.93 -15.21 -0.52
C ILE A 94 11.62 -14.91 0.23
N THR A 95 10.49 -15.42 -0.25
CA THR A 95 9.19 -15.26 0.42
C THR A 95 9.22 -15.82 1.83
N GLU A 96 9.78 -17.01 2.03
CA GLU A 96 9.89 -17.63 3.36
C GLU A 96 10.76 -16.80 4.30
N ARG A 97 11.91 -16.30 3.82
CA ARG A 97 12.79 -15.45 4.63
C ARG A 97 12.13 -14.13 5.02
N ILE A 98 11.33 -13.54 4.13
CA ILE A 98 10.55 -12.34 4.45
C ILE A 98 9.46 -12.68 5.47
N ARG A 99 8.78 -13.82 5.29
CA ARG A 99 7.77 -14.34 6.22
C ARG A 99 8.32 -14.49 7.63
N ASP A 100 9.46 -15.16 7.76
CA ASP A 100 10.16 -15.36 9.03
C ASP A 100 10.46 -14.05 9.76
N LYS A 101 10.69 -12.95 9.04
CA LYS A 101 10.99 -11.65 9.65
C LYS A 101 9.73 -10.91 10.06
N ILE A 102 8.68 -10.95 9.24
CA ILE A 102 7.48 -10.13 9.42
C ILE A 102 6.45 -10.82 10.31
N GLU A 103 6.20 -12.11 10.13
CA GLU A 103 5.15 -12.84 10.83
C GLU A 103 5.45 -13.06 12.32
N ARG A 104 6.72 -12.99 12.74
CA ARG A 104 7.10 -13.00 14.17
C ARG A 104 6.47 -11.87 14.98
N TYR A 105 6.03 -10.80 14.31
CA TYR A 105 5.39 -9.65 14.94
C TYR A 105 3.87 -9.60 14.69
N GLY A 106 3.31 -10.59 14.01
CA GLY A 106 1.89 -10.72 13.74
C GLY A 106 1.13 -11.49 14.81
N ASP A 107 -0.20 -11.42 14.76
CA ASP A 107 -1.11 -12.08 15.70
C ASP A 107 -1.68 -13.40 15.14
N GLY A 108 -0.90 -14.10 14.30
CA GLY A 108 -1.26 -15.39 13.70
C GLY A 108 -2.03 -15.32 12.38
N GLU A 109 -2.29 -14.13 11.82
CA GLU A 109 -2.75 -14.00 10.43
C GLU A 109 -1.58 -14.21 9.45
N PRO A 110 -1.81 -14.78 8.24
CA PRO A 110 -0.79 -14.81 7.20
C PRO A 110 -0.52 -13.37 6.75
N LEU A 111 0.74 -12.95 6.81
CA LEU A 111 1.17 -11.60 6.45
C LEU A 111 1.95 -11.55 5.14
N VAL A 112 2.57 -12.65 4.74
CA VAL A 112 3.43 -12.70 3.56
C VAL A 112 2.98 -13.81 2.62
N GLU A 113 2.58 -13.42 1.41
CA GLU A 113 2.10 -14.32 0.37
C GLU A 113 2.90 -14.14 -0.94
N GLY A 114 3.42 -15.26 -1.46
CA GLY A 114 4.11 -15.27 -2.75
C GLY A 114 3.15 -15.60 -3.89
N VAL A 115 3.11 -14.75 -4.92
CA VAL A 115 2.25 -14.86 -6.10
C VAL A 115 3.12 -14.78 -7.36
N GLY A 116 3.69 -15.92 -7.77
CA GLY A 116 4.61 -15.98 -8.90
C GLY A 116 5.86 -15.11 -8.69
N ARG A 117 6.04 -14.07 -9.52
CA ARG A 117 7.14 -13.10 -9.37
C ARG A 117 6.90 -12.02 -8.31
N TYR A 118 5.68 -11.94 -7.80
CA TYR A 118 5.26 -10.93 -6.84
C TYR A 118 5.24 -11.50 -5.43
N ILE A 119 5.49 -10.65 -4.44
CA ILE A 119 5.26 -10.96 -3.03
C ILE A 119 4.38 -9.87 -2.45
N ILE A 120 3.27 -10.26 -1.84
CA ILE A 120 2.37 -9.37 -1.11
C ILE A 120 2.75 -9.44 0.36
N VAL A 121 3.01 -8.28 0.94
CA VAL A 121 3.40 -8.13 2.34
C VAL A 121 2.39 -7.24 3.04
N LYS A 122 1.77 -7.76 4.09
CA LYS A 122 0.97 -7.00 5.05
C LYS A 122 1.83 -6.72 6.26
N VAL A 123 2.11 -5.45 6.56
CA VAL A 123 2.77 -5.09 7.82
C VAL A 123 1.81 -5.41 8.99
N PRO A 124 2.31 -5.97 10.12
CA PRO A 124 1.49 -6.30 11.27
C PRO A 124 0.72 -5.08 11.80
N ARG A 125 -0.56 -5.28 12.18
CA ARG A 125 -1.41 -4.21 12.72
C ARG A 125 -0.79 -3.50 13.92
N ARG A 126 -0.21 -4.26 14.85
CA ARG A 126 0.45 -3.72 16.04
C ARG A 126 1.59 -2.74 15.72
N MET A 127 2.32 -2.96 14.62
CA MET A 127 3.32 -2.00 14.17
C MET A 127 2.65 -0.72 13.65
N MET A 128 1.57 -0.85 12.88
CA MET A 128 0.82 0.30 12.37
C MET A 128 0.17 1.13 13.48
N GLU A 129 -0.20 0.52 14.61
CA GLU A 129 -0.79 1.20 15.78
C GLU A 129 0.20 2.11 16.50
N ILE A 130 1.47 1.70 16.59
CA ILE A 130 2.54 2.49 17.24
C ILE A 130 3.25 3.45 16.26
N SER A 131 2.89 3.39 14.98
CA SER A 131 3.53 4.19 13.94
C SER A 131 2.86 5.55 13.79
N ALA A 132 3.67 6.58 13.56
CA ALA A 132 3.15 7.92 13.27
C ALA A 132 2.46 7.98 11.89
N SER A 133 2.78 7.07 10.97
CA SER A 133 2.38 7.16 9.58
C SER A 133 2.19 5.80 8.90
N ARG A 134 1.94 5.83 7.58
CA ARG A 134 1.80 4.66 6.70
C ARG A 134 3.13 4.12 6.14
N ASP A 135 4.21 4.85 6.35
CA ASP A 135 5.53 4.55 5.78
C ASP A 135 6.19 3.23 6.23
N PRO A 136 5.82 2.62 7.39
CA PRO A 136 6.27 1.27 7.73
C PRO A 136 5.95 0.24 6.65
N ALA A 137 4.82 0.37 5.93
CA ALA A 137 4.47 -0.51 4.82
C ALA A 137 5.60 -0.60 3.78
N LEU A 138 6.23 0.54 3.47
CA LEU A 138 7.33 0.60 2.52
C LEU A 138 8.67 0.21 3.15
N THR A 139 8.99 0.80 4.29
CA THR A 139 10.32 0.68 4.92
C THR A 139 10.58 -0.71 5.51
N TRP A 140 9.63 -1.32 6.22
CA TRP A 140 9.79 -2.67 6.74
C TRP A 140 9.93 -3.68 5.61
N THR A 141 9.07 -3.56 4.59
CA THR A 141 9.07 -4.45 3.43
C THR A 141 10.39 -4.35 2.66
N ALA A 142 10.91 -3.14 2.44
CA ALA A 142 12.18 -2.92 1.76
C ALA A 142 13.37 -3.48 2.55
N VAL A 143 13.42 -3.29 3.87
CA VAL A 143 14.47 -3.87 4.72
C VAL A 143 14.39 -5.40 4.74
N ALA A 144 13.19 -5.96 4.89
CA ALA A 144 12.99 -7.41 4.89
C ALA A 144 13.42 -8.03 3.55
N LEU A 145 13.08 -7.40 2.43
CA LEU A 145 13.51 -7.81 1.09
C LEU A 145 15.03 -7.77 0.95
N CYS A 146 15.69 -6.66 1.32
CA CYS A 146 17.14 -6.56 1.27
C CYS A 146 17.82 -7.67 2.07
N GLN A 147 17.37 -7.92 3.31
CA GLN A 147 17.92 -8.98 4.14
C GLN A 147 17.66 -10.38 3.54
N ALA A 148 16.45 -10.65 3.07
CA ALA A 148 16.10 -11.94 2.48
C ALA A 148 16.93 -12.26 1.24
N VAL A 149 17.13 -11.28 0.36
CA VAL A 149 18.00 -11.43 -0.82
C VAL A 149 19.47 -11.58 -0.40
N ALA A 150 19.95 -10.73 0.51
CA ALA A 150 21.32 -10.82 1.01
C ALA A 150 21.64 -12.19 1.62
N GLU A 151 20.73 -12.76 2.42
CA GLU A 151 20.90 -14.08 3.00
C GLU A 151 20.81 -15.21 1.96
N THR A 152 19.95 -15.08 0.95
CA THR A 152 19.78 -16.08 -0.11
C THR A 152 21.04 -16.22 -0.98
N PHE A 153 21.73 -15.11 -1.24
CA PHE A 153 22.89 -15.06 -2.12
C PHE A 153 24.22 -14.80 -1.40
N ASN A 154 24.21 -14.83 -0.07
CA ASN A 154 25.39 -14.52 0.76
C ASN A 154 26.03 -13.17 0.38
N MET A 155 25.21 -12.13 0.21
CA MET A 155 25.66 -10.76 -0.11
C MET A 155 25.72 -9.93 1.17
N THR A 156 26.84 -10.01 1.86
CA THR A 156 27.09 -9.27 3.10
C THR A 156 28.22 -8.25 2.88
N PRO A 157 28.43 -7.29 3.79
CA PRO A 157 29.58 -6.39 3.72
C PRO A 157 30.94 -7.10 3.67
N GLU A 158 31.03 -8.34 4.16
CA GLU A 158 32.26 -9.14 4.16
C GLU A 158 32.46 -9.93 2.87
N THR A 159 31.37 -10.38 2.25
CA THR A 159 31.40 -11.30 1.10
C THR A 159 31.18 -10.62 -0.23
N ASP A 160 30.33 -9.60 -0.28
CA ASP A 160 30.04 -8.80 -1.49
C ASP A 160 29.57 -7.39 -1.09
N PRO A 161 30.48 -6.50 -0.63
CA PRO A 161 30.13 -5.16 -0.18
C PRO A 161 29.50 -4.31 -1.29
N ASP A 162 30.01 -4.43 -2.52
CA ASP A 162 29.49 -3.70 -3.68
C ASP A 162 28.08 -4.17 -4.04
N GLY A 163 27.85 -5.49 -4.08
CA GLY A 163 26.53 -6.05 -4.34
C GLY A 163 25.52 -5.72 -3.25
N CYS A 164 25.94 -5.71 -1.98
CA CYS A 164 25.11 -5.29 -0.86
C CYS A 164 24.66 -3.83 -0.99
N ASN A 165 25.58 -2.93 -1.35
CA ASN A 165 25.27 -1.52 -1.60
C ASN A 165 24.36 -1.36 -2.83
N MET A 166 24.62 -2.14 -3.89
CA MET A 166 23.79 -2.14 -5.10
C MET A 166 22.37 -2.61 -4.81
N LEU A 167 22.19 -3.67 -4.01
CA LEU A 167 20.88 -4.17 -3.58
C LEU A 167 20.08 -3.10 -2.84
N LYS A 168 20.74 -2.42 -1.88
CA LYS A 168 20.13 -1.29 -1.17
C LYS A 168 19.73 -0.17 -2.14
N GLY A 169 20.60 0.17 -3.10
CA GLY A 169 20.33 1.18 -4.12
C GLY A 169 19.23 0.79 -5.11
N ALA A 170 19.08 -0.49 -5.45
CA ALA A 170 18.03 -0.99 -6.33
C ALA A 170 16.67 -1.01 -5.63
N VAL A 171 16.63 -1.33 -4.33
CA VAL A 171 15.38 -1.40 -3.56
C VAL A 171 14.89 -0.03 -3.11
N PHE A 172 15.78 0.81 -2.58
CA PHE A 172 15.43 2.13 -2.03
C PHE A 172 15.64 3.27 -3.04
N GLY A 173 16.18 2.98 -4.21
CA GLY A 173 16.59 4.01 -5.17
C GLY A 173 17.65 4.92 -4.57
N ARG A 174 17.42 6.23 -4.65
CA ARG A 174 18.34 7.26 -4.17
C ARG A 174 18.09 7.68 -2.70
N TYR A 175 17.13 7.09 -2.01
CA TYR A 175 16.90 7.38 -0.60
C TYR A 175 18.09 6.95 0.28
N PRO A 176 18.62 7.81 1.19
CA PRO A 176 18.03 9.04 1.73
C PRO A 176 18.52 10.35 1.10
N GLN A 177 19.34 10.31 0.04
CA GLN A 177 19.75 11.53 -0.66
C GLN A 177 18.54 12.23 -1.28
N SER A 178 17.60 11.46 -1.84
CA SER A 178 16.25 11.93 -2.14
C SER A 178 15.35 11.68 -0.93
N PRO A 179 14.38 12.58 -0.65
CA PRO A 179 13.54 12.48 0.55
C PRO A 179 12.55 11.30 0.46
N GLU A 180 12.31 10.78 -0.74
CA GLU A 180 11.36 9.72 -1.01
C GLU A 180 12.01 8.51 -1.69
N PHE A 181 11.35 7.35 -1.62
CA PHE A 181 11.68 6.26 -2.54
C PHE A 181 11.16 6.65 -3.92
N PRO A 182 12.03 6.62 -4.95
CA PRO A 182 11.64 7.05 -6.27
C PRO A 182 10.64 6.07 -6.91
N PRO A 183 9.80 6.55 -7.84
CA PRO A 183 8.84 5.71 -8.55
C PRO A 183 9.55 4.64 -9.40
N GLY A 184 8.88 3.52 -9.64
CA GLY A 184 9.41 2.43 -10.47
C GLY A 184 10.39 1.49 -9.75
N GLY A 185 10.53 1.61 -8.43
CA GLY A 185 11.25 0.64 -7.60
C GLY A 185 10.56 -0.73 -7.54
N PRO A 186 11.26 -1.75 -7.03
CA PRO A 186 10.72 -3.10 -6.89
C PRO A 186 9.75 -3.24 -5.71
N VAL A 187 9.71 -2.28 -4.79
CA VAL A 187 8.76 -2.25 -3.67
C VAL A 187 7.80 -1.09 -3.89
N SER A 188 6.50 -1.36 -3.83
CA SER A 188 5.44 -0.37 -4.04
C SER A 188 4.33 -0.51 -3.01
N THR A 189 3.68 0.61 -2.70
CA THR A 189 2.50 0.71 -1.84
C THR A 189 1.39 1.44 -2.60
N PHE A 190 0.14 1.27 -2.18
CA PHE A 190 -0.97 2.03 -2.79
C PHE A 190 -0.96 3.50 -2.39
N LEU A 191 -0.59 3.79 -1.14
CA LEU A 191 -0.54 5.13 -0.59
C LEU A 191 0.83 5.75 -0.88
N LYS A 192 0.84 7.06 -1.21
CA LYS A 192 2.07 7.86 -1.28
C LYS A 192 2.76 7.91 0.09
N GLN A 193 4.06 8.15 0.06
CA GLN A 193 4.85 8.38 1.27
C GLN A 193 4.38 9.67 1.94
N SER A 194 4.45 9.72 3.27
CA SER A 194 3.81 10.80 4.04
C SER A 194 4.37 12.19 3.72
N ASN A 195 5.63 12.28 3.31
CA ASN A 195 6.30 13.53 2.93
C ASN A 195 5.95 14.01 1.51
N THR A 196 5.28 13.20 0.70
CA THR A 196 4.94 13.52 -0.71
C THR A 196 3.44 13.61 -0.95
N VAL A 197 2.66 13.60 0.14
CA VAL A 197 1.23 13.88 0.09
C VAL A 197 1.00 15.38 -0.15
N ASP A 198 0.08 15.70 -1.06
CA ASP A 198 -0.18 17.06 -1.53
C ASP A 198 -0.79 17.98 -0.44
N GLY A 199 -1.36 17.42 0.62
CA GLY A 199 -1.96 18.16 1.73
C GLY A 199 -2.16 17.30 2.97
N LEU A 200 -2.26 17.95 4.13
CA LEU A 200 -2.50 17.29 5.40
C LEU A 200 -3.80 16.46 5.33
N GLY A 201 -3.72 15.19 5.76
CA GLY A 201 -4.85 14.26 5.73
C GLY A 201 -5.27 13.77 4.34
N SER A 202 -4.55 14.09 3.27
CA SER A 202 -4.90 13.67 1.90
C SER A 202 -4.37 12.28 1.51
N GLY A 203 -4.18 11.44 2.52
CA GLY A 203 -3.51 10.17 2.38
C GLY A 203 -4.17 9.17 1.43
N PHE A 204 -5.46 8.94 1.64
CA PHE A 204 -6.24 8.02 0.81
C PHE A 204 -6.63 8.59 -0.56
N LYS A 205 -6.47 9.90 -0.79
CA LYS A 205 -6.73 10.55 -2.10
C LYS A 205 -5.63 10.31 -3.13
N ALA A 206 -4.45 9.94 -2.66
CA ALA A 206 -3.25 9.91 -3.50
C ALA A 206 -3.12 8.63 -4.33
N ILE A 207 -4.15 7.78 -4.36
CA ILE A 207 -4.15 6.50 -5.08
C ILE A 207 -4.54 6.74 -6.55
N MET A 208 -3.75 6.22 -7.47
CA MET A 208 -4.02 6.35 -8.90
C MET A 208 -5.31 5.61 -9.30
N VAL A 209 -6.19 6.26 -10.08
CA VAL A 209 -7.45 5.68 -10.56
C VAL A 209 -7.23 4.35 -11.29
N ASN A 210 -6.17 4.24 -12.09
CA ASN A 210 -5.82 2.99 -12.79
C ASN A 210 -5.57 1.81 -11.83
N HIS A 211 -5.04 2.06 -10.62
CA HIS A 211 -4.87 1.00 -9.63
C HIS A 211 -6.22 0.51 -9.10
N LEU A 212 -7.17 1.43 -8.86
CA LEU A 212 -8.53 1.06 -8.41
C LEU A 212 -9.27 0.26 -9.49
N VAL A 213 -9.18 0.71 -10.74
CA VAL A 213 -9.77 0.00 -11.89
C VAL A 213 -9.17 -1.41 -12.04
N ALA A 214 -7.85 -1.55 -11.83
CA ALA A 214 -7.18 -2.84 -11.86
C ALA A 214 -7.63 -3.77 -10.72
N LEU A 215 -7.72 -3.26 -9.48
CA LEU A 215 -8.18 -4.01 -8.31
C LEU A 215 -9.62 -4.52 -8.48
N CYS A 216 -10.48 -3.71 -9.09
CA CYS A 216 -11.88 -4.06 -9.32
C CYS A 216 -12.11 -4.85 -10.62
N ASN A 217 -11.05 -5.28 -11.31
CA ASN A 217 -11.14 -5.97 -12.60
C ASN A 217 -12.05 -5.26 -13.61
N LYS A 218 -12.01 -3.91 -13.63
CA LYS A 218 -12.86 -3.04 -14.45
C LYS A 218 -14.37 -3.18 -14.22
N ARG A 219 -14.82 -3.78 -13.11
CA ARG A 219 -16.24 -3.75 -12.71
C ARG A 219 -16.58 -2.35 -12.23
N THR A 220 -17.56 -1.73 -12.89
CA THR A 220 -17.91 -0.31 -12.68
C THR A 220 -18.33 -0.03 -11.25
N MET A 221 -19.31 -0.78 -10.72
CA MET A 221 -19.86 -0.53 -9.38
C MET A 221 -18.85 -0.84 -8.27
N ASP A 222 -18.04 -1.90 -8.42
CA ASP A 222 -16.96 -2.20 -7.47
C ASP A 222 -15.91 -1.08 -7.45
N GLY A 223 -15.53 -0.56 -8.63
CA GLY A 223 -14.59 0.55 -8.76
C GLY A 223 -15.10 1.83 -8.13
N VAL A 224 -16.37 2.16 -8.36
CA VAL A 224 -17.05 3.31 -7.72
C VAL A 224 -17.10 3.12 -6.21
N ALA A 225 -17.55 1.96 -5.72
CA ALA A 225 -17.64 1.68 -4.29
C ALA A 225 -16.28 1.80 -3.59
N LEU A 226 -15.23 1.21 -4.17
CA LEU A 226 -13.88 1.28 -3.62
C LEU A 226 -13.33 2.72 -3.62
N ALA A 227 -13.50 3.45 -4.72
CA ALA A 227 -13.10 4.86 -4.80
C ALA A 227 -13.84 5.71 -3.76
N THR A 228 -15.15 5.51 -3.59
CA THR A 228 -15.97 6.20 -2.59
C THR A 228 -15.48 5.90 -1.17
N ILE A 229 -15.17 4.65 -0.82
CA ILE A 229 -14.64 4.30 0.50
C ILE A 229 -13.35 5.07 0.79
N LEU A 230 -12.43 5.12 -0.18
CA LEU A 230 -11.13 5.78 -0.04
C LEU A 230 -11.25 7.30 0.02
N GLU A 231 -12.04 7.92 -0.86
CA GLU A 231 -12.27 9.36 -0.86
C GLU A 231 -13.00 9.81 0.40
N GLN A 232 -14.03 9.07 0.84
CA GLN A 232 -14.72 9.38 2.09
C GLN A 232 -13.79 9.27 3.28
N ALA A 233 -12.98 8.22 3.37
CA ALA A 233 -11.98 8.10 4.42
C ALA A 233 -11.03 9.30 4.44
N ALA A 234 -10.60 9.80 3.28
CA ALA A 234 -9.82 11.03 3.21
C ALA A 234 -10.60 12.26 3.69
N GLN A 235 -11.89 12.41 3.37
CA GLN A 235 -12.70 13.52 3.90
C GLN A 235 -12.80 13.49 5.42
N TRP A 236 -12.87 12.30 6.03
CA TRP A 236 -12.80 12.13 7.47
C TRP A 236 -11.40 12.45 8.02
N GLU A 237 -10.33 11.98 7.37
CA GLU A 237 -8.93 12.25 7.74
C GLU A 237 -8.60 13.75 7.67
N MET A 238 -9.14 14.47 6.69
CA MET A 238 -8.98 15.93 6.52
C MET A 238 -9.86 16.75 7.49
N GLY A 239 -10.80 16.13 8.20
CA GLY A 239 -11.77 16.83 9.05
C GLY A 239 -12.94 17.49 8.30
N ASN A 240 -13.04 17.31 6.97
CA ASN A 240 -14.12 17.83 6.14
C ASN A 240 -15.48 17.15 6.40
N ALA A 241 -15.49 16.04 7.13
CA ALA A 241 -16.70 15.35 7.55
C ALA A 241 -17.12 15.68 9.00
N LEU A 242 -16.51 16.69 9.65
CA LEU A 242 -16.84 17.05 11.02
C LEU A 242 -18.03 18.02 11.10
N GLY A 243 -18.90 17.79 12.09
CA GLY A 243 -19.98 18.71 12.45
C GLY A 243 -21.02 18.86 11.34
N TRP A 244 -21.20 20.09 10.85
CA TRP A 244 -22.26 20.40 9.88
C TRP A 244 -22.08 19.72 8.53
N PHE A 245 -20.86 19.34 8.16
CA PHE A 245 -20.55 18.69 6.89
C PHE A 245 -20.69 17.16 6.93
N GLU A 246 -20.83 16.56 8.12
CA GLU A 246 -20.93 15.09 8.29
C GLU A 246 -22.06 14.52 7.43
N ARG A 247 -23.24 15.12 7.51
CA ARG A 247 -24.42 14.65 6.77
C ARG A 247 -24.22 14.76 5.26
N TYR A 248 -23.57 15.83 4.78
CA TYR A 248 -23.29 16.01 3.36
C TYR A 248 -22.38 14.89 2.83
N GLN A 249 -21.32 14.56 3.58
CA GLN A 249 -20.39 13.50 3.20
C GLN A 249 -21.05 12.12 3.23
N LEU A 250 -21.84 11.81 4.26
CA LEU A 250 -22.54 10.52 4.37
C LEU A 250 -23.61 10.32 3.28
N LEU A 251 -24.33 11.38 2.91
CA LEU A 251 -25.28 11.29 1.79
C LEU A 251 -24.54 11.13 0.45
N GLY A 252 -23.44 11.87 0.26
CA GLY A 252 -22.61 11.72 -0.94
C GLY A 252 -21.89 10.38 -1.04
N SER A 253 -21.75 9.62 0.05
CA SER A 253 -21.25 8.25 0.02
C SER A 253 -22.34 7.21 -0.23
N ALA A 254 -23.59 7.53 0.10
CA ALA A 254 -24.72 6.62 0.01
C ALA A 254 -25.38 6.61 -1.38
N TYR A 255 -25.30 7.72 -2.10
CA TYR A 255 -25.86 7.92 -3.45
C TYR A 255 -24.74 8.09 -4.47
#